data_AF-A0A660VB71-F1
#
_entry.id   AF-A0A660VB71-F1
#
_cell.length_a   1.000
_cell.length_b   1.000
_cell.length_c   1.000
_cell.angle_alpha   90.00
_cell.angle_beta   90.00
_cell.angle_gamma   90.00
#
_symmetry.space_group_name_H-M   'P 1'
#
loop_
_entity.id
_entity.type
_entity.pdbx_description
1 polymer ?
#
loop_
_entity_poly.entity_id
_entity_poly.type
_entity_poly.pdbx_seq_one_letter_code
_entity_poly.pdbx_strand_id
1 'polypeptide(L)'
;MGQHQRARDRRHEAPQGRIPRGIRSMQARGQSVPLIPKHLQAREARDMNTELAQQNFSAHVSQLAQQMLSSVADEKGAKMAGQRLALALQTAAQSNPEIYACSPQSVAQCVANSALTELLPGGPLPQVYLIPRRIKGVQTLTWMVSHRGLVQMAERSGHKVRATAVDDRDGFKVTLGLTQSLEHEPKETPEWQTLKGVYVVATPIDGSAAPEFMWVAKGTIEKRRKASAAGGSGPWRDWPVEMALKTALRYAINRGLVPIEDPGLLRALQADGETDRPAVETTATVVAPSHRVSVTSGMAGLTAALAPPEAEPVPAPASERVTDPVTLYAVQHDLDHSQRASLRGKVASLERSGHSPADAFQMATS
;
A
#
# COMPACT_ATOMS: atom_id res chain seq x y z
N MET A 1 53.23 28.76 -56.12
CA MET A 1 51.95 28.80 -56.87
C MET A 1 51.19 27.53 -56.47
N GLY A 2 50.29 27.58 -55.49
CA GLY A 2 48.83 27.75 -55.70
C GLY A 2 48.24 26.45 -56.28
N GLN A 3 47.28 25.73 -55.71
CA GLN A 3 46.15 26.14 -54.87
C GLN A 3 45.59 24.96 -54.04
N HIS A 4 44.80 25.33 -53.04
CA HIS A 4 44.22 24.54 -51.94
C HIS A 4 43.22 23.43 -52.34
N GLN A 5 43.34 22.26 -51.70
CA GLN A 5 42.24 21.29 -51.54
C GLN A 5 41.54 21.54 -50.19
N ARG A 6 40.26 21.96 -50.22
CA ARG A 6 39.38 22.04 -49.03
C ARG A 6 38.56 20.76 -48.88
N ALA A 7 38.43 20.33 -47.63
CA ALA A 7 37.73 19.15 -47.18
C ALA A 7 36.21 19.18 -47.47
N ARG A 8 35.67 17.99 -47.70
CA ARG A 8 34.24 17.70 -47.88
C ARG A 8 33.58 17.55 -46.50
N ASP A 9 32.64 18.44 -46.16
CA ASP A 9 31.66 18.22 -45.09
C ASP A 9 30.30 17.94 -45.73
N ARG A 10 29.84 16.68 -45.63
CA ARG A 10 28.44 16.29 -45.87
C ARG A 10 27.70 16.39 -44.54
N ARG A 11 26.79 17.36 -44.41
CA ARG A 11 25.75 17.34 -43.37
C ARG A 11 24.40 17.05 -44.01
N HIS A 12 23.71 16.07 -43.46
CA HIS A 12 22.36 15.65 -43.82
C HIS A 12 21.35 16.79 -43.61
N GLU A 13 20.56 17.09 -44.63
CA GLU A 13 19.36 17.92 -44.53
C GLU A 13 18.27 17.19 -43.73
N ALA A 14 17.68 17.87 -42.75
CA ALA A 14 16.47 17.46 -42.06
C ALA A 14 15.21 17.87 -42.86
N PRO A 15 14.09 17.12 -42.77
CA PRO A 15 12.93 17.34 -43.61
C PRO A 15 12.16 18.60 -43.19
N GLN A 16 11.98 19.53 -44.13
CA GLN A 16 11.19 20.75 -43.97
C GLN A 16 9.71 20.42 -43.75
N GLY A 17 9.21 20.71 -42.55
CA GLY A 17 7.79 20.65 -42.21
C GLY A 17 6.95 21.58 -43.09
N ARG A 18 5.84 21.05 -43.60
CA ARG A 18 4.91 21.74 -44.51
C ARG A 18 4.19 22.88 -43.76
N ILE A 19 4.54 24.13 -44.06
CA ILE A 19 3.85 25.31 -43.53
C ILE A 19 2.39 25.32 -44.06
N PRO A 20 1.35 25.44 -43.22
CA PRO A 20 -0.03 25.48 -43.67
C PRO A 20 -0.29 26.70 -44.58
N ARG A 21 -1.08 26.48 -45.64
CA ARG A 21 -1.28 27.39 -46.80
C ARG A 21 -1.84 28.78 -46.48
N GLY A 22 -2.20 29.08 -45.22
CA GLY A 22 -2.73 30.39 -44.81
C GLY A 22 -1.68 31.48 -44.56
N ILE A 23 -0.40 31.14 -44.44
CA ILE A 23 0.65 32.12 -44.06
C ILE A 23 1.32 32.77 -45.28
N ARG A 24 1.19 32.17 -46.47
CA ARG A 24 1.87 32.66 -47.68
C ARG A 24 1.26 33.91 -48.31
N SER A 25 0.07 34.34 -47.91
CA SER A 25 -0.60 35.52 -48.45
C SER A 25 -0.40 36.81 -47.65
N MET A 26 0.27 36.76 -46.49
CA MET A 26 0.48 37.93 -45.64
C MET A 26 1.84 38.63 -45.83
N GLN A 27 2.81 38.02 -46.52
CA GLN A 27 4.10 38.66 -46.80
C GLN A 27 4.07 39.70 -47.94
N ALA A 28 2.94 39.87 -48.63
CA ALA A 28 2.79 40.83 -49.74
C ALA A 28 2.21 42.20 -49.32
N ARG A 29 1.91 42.41 -48.03
CA ARG A 29 1.55 43.73 -47.48
C ARG A 29 2.50 43.95 -46.30
N GLY A 30 3.24 45.05 -46.29
CA GLY A 30 4.21 45.41 -45.24
C GLY A 30 3.57 45.66 -43.87
N GLN A 31 2.86 44.69 -43.33
CA GLN A 31 2.31 44.66 -41.99
C GLN A 31 3.22 43.78 -41.17
N SER A 32 3.90 44.39 -40.19
CA SER A 32 4.68 43.70 -39.17
C SER A 32 3.84 42.56 -38.57
N VAL A 33 4.40 41.35 -38.49
CA VAL A 33 3.88 40.30 -37.62
C VAL A 33 3.62 40.95 -36.25
N PRO A 34 2.40 40.86 -35.68
CA PRO A 34 2.14 41.48 -34.40
C PRO A 34 3.09 40.86 -33.37
N LEU A 35 4.04 41.66 -32.88
CA LEU A 35 4.91 41.29 -31.78
C LEU A 35 4.01 40.92 -30.61
N ILE A 36 4.11 39.67 -30.15
CA ILE A 36 3.42 39.21 -28.94
C ILE A 36 3.72 40.25 -27.85
N PRO A 37 2.68 40.87 -27.24
CA PRO A 37 2.89 41.92 -26.25
C PRO A 37 3.85 41.46 -25.15
N LYS A 38 4.80 42.32 -24.72
CA LYS A 38 5.84 41.97 -23.73
C LYS A 38 5.30 41.34 -22.45
N HIS A 39 4.08 41.70 -22.04
CA HIS A 39 3.42 41.13 -20.87
C HIS A 39 2.93 39.68 -21.10
N LEU A 40 2.57 39.30 -22.34
CA LEU A 40 2.24 37.93 -22.71
C LEU A 40 3.51 37.07 -22.81
N GLN A 41 4.60 37.60 -23.40
CA GLN A 41 5.90 36.94 -23.42
C GLN A 41 6.46 36.68 -22.01
N ALA A 42 6.28 37.63 -21.09
CA ALA A 42 6.69 37.48 -19.69
C ALA A 42 5.83 36.47 -18.92
N ARG A 43 4.56 36.27 -19.30
CA ARG A 43 3.69 35.21 -18.74
C ARG A 43 4.10 33.84 -19.28
N GLU A 44 4.25 33.70 -20.60
CA GLU A 44 4.74 32.47 -21.24
C GLU A 44 6.11 32.04 -20.68
N ALA A 45 7.03 32.97 -20.47
CA ALA A 45 8.34 32.68 -19.86
C ALA A 45 8.24 32.20 -18.40
N ARG A 46 7.30 32.74 -17.60
CA ARG A 46 7.05 32.29 -16.22
C ARG A 46 6.41 30.92 -16.19
N ASP A 47 5.46 30.68 -17.08
CA ASP A 47 4.74 29.41 -17.18
C ASP A 47 5.70 28.30 -17.62
N MET A 48 6.52 28.54 -18.66
CA MET A 48 7.58 27.61 -19.06
C MET A 48 8.58 27.31 -17.94
N ASN A 49 9.02 28.32 -17.19
CA ASN A 49 9.97 28.12 -16.10
C ASN A 49 9.37 27.31 -14.94
N THR A 50 8.06 27.44 -14.73
CA THR A 50 7.30 26.66 -13.73
C THR A 50 7.15 25.21 -14.19
N GLU A 51 6.82 24.98 -15.46
CA GLU A 51 6.74 23.63 -16.05
C GLU A 51 8.08 22.91 -16.00
N LEU A 52 9.17 23.59 -16.37
CA LEU A 52 10.54 23.07 -16.28
C LEU A 52 10.91 22.68 -14.83
N ALA A 53 10.55 23.53 -13.85
CA ALA A 53 10.78 23.22 -12.44
C ALA A 53 9.98 21.99 -11.97
N GLN A 54 8.72 21.87 -12.37
CA GLN A 54 7.87 20.70 -12.06
C GLN A 54 8.38 19.42 -12.72
N GLN A 55 8.86 19.50 -13.97
CA GLN A 55 9.49 18.38 -14.67
C GLN A 55 10.76 17.91 -13.95
N ASN A 56 11.65 18.86 -13.59
CA ASN A 56 12.87 18.56 -12.84
C ASN A 56 12.56 17.94 -11.46
N PHE A 57 11.57 18.47 -10.75
CA PHE A 57 11.12 17.91 -9.47
C PHE A 57 10.61 16.47 -9.63
N SER A 58 9.76 16.23 -10.64
CA SER A 58 9.20 14.91 -10.91
C SER A 58 10.27 13.89 -11.28
N ALA A 59 11.29 14.30 -12.05
CA ALA A 59 12.45 13.49 -12.38
C ALA A 59 13.28 13.14 -11.13
N HIS A 60 13.55 14.13 -10.27
CA HIS A 60 14.29 13.94 -9.03
C HIS A 60 13.57 12.99 -8.06
N VAL A 61 12.26 13.17 -7.87
CA VAL A 61 11.43 12.27 -7.04
C VAL A 61 11.43 10.85 -7.61
N SER A 62 11.30 10.71 -8.93
CA SER A 62 11.35 9.40 -9.59
C SER A 62 12.66 8.67 -9.33
N GLN A 63 13.79 9.39 -9.39
CA GLN A 63 15.11 8.82 -9.10
C GLN A 63 15.23 8.37 -7.63
N LEU A 64 14.81 9.21 -6.68
CA LEU A 64 14.82 8.86 -5.25
C LEU A 64 13.95 7.63 -4.96
N ALA A 65 12.76 7.57 -5.55
CA ALA A 65 11.86 6.43 -5.41
C ALA A 65 12.47 5.14 -5.98
N GLN A 66 13.11 5.21 -7.14
CA GLN A 66 13.81 4.06 -7.74
C GLN A 66 14.92 3.54 -6.81
N GLN A 67 15.70 4.44 -6.20
CA GLN A 67 16.72 4.07 -5.21
C GLN A 67 16.12 3.41 -3.96
N MET A 68 14.93 3.84 -3.53
CA MET A 68 14.23 3.20 -2.40
C MET A 68 13.66 1.81 -2.78
N LEU A 69 13.27 1.62 -4.04
CA LEU A 69 12.67 0.37 -4.52
C LEU A 69 13.69 -0.67 -4.96
N SER A 70 14.91 -0.27 -5.33
CA SER A 70 15.97 -1.18 -5.77
C SER A 70 16.40 -2.19 -4.71
N SER A 71 16.08 -1.97 -3.44
CA SER A 71 16.31 -2.96 -2.37
C SER A 71 15.19 -3.99 -2.23
N VAL A 72 14.07 -3.85 -2.95
CA VAL A 72 12.85 -4.65 -2.75
C VAL A 72 12.30 -5.27 -4.03
N ALA A 73 12.58 -4.68 -5.20
CA ALA A 73 12.13 -5.17 -6.49
C ALA A 73 13.30 -5.36 -7.46
N ASP A 74 13.12 -6.24 -8.43
CA ASP A 74 14.04 -6.37 -9.57
C ASP A 74 14.10 -5.06 -10.38
N GLU A 75 15.18 -4.87 -11.14
CA GLU A 75 15.43 -3.60 -11.86
C GLU A 75 14.26 -3.21 -12.79
N LYS A 76 13.62 -4.21 -13.41
CA LYS A 76 12.47 -4.01 -14.29
C LYS A 76 11.21 -3.61 -13.52
N GLY A 77 10.92 -4.27 -12.39
CA GLY A 77 9.81 -3.92 -11.51
C GLY A 77 9.96 -2.52 -10.93
N ALA A 78 11.15 -2.15 -10.46
CA ALA A 78 11.46 -0.82 -9.94
C ALA A 78 11.27 0.28 -11.00
N LYS A 79 11.67 0.02 -12.25
CA LYS A 79 11.51 0.97 -13.36
C LYS A 79 10.04 1.18 -13.74
N MET A 80 9.27 0.10 -13.86
CA MET A 80 7.83 0.16 -14.17
C MET A 80 7.04 0.86 -13.06
N ALA A 81 7.38 0.55 -11.81
CA ALA A 81 6.85 1.27 -10.66
C ALA A 81 7.16 2.77 -10.77
N GLY A 82 8.42 3.15 -10.98
CA GLY A 82 8.81 4.55 -11.15
C GLY A 82 8.01 5.31 -12.22
N GLN A 83 7.75 4.69 -13.37
CA GLN A 83 6.97 5.31 -14.46
C GLN A 83 5.48 5.51 -14.11
N ARG A 84 4.83 4.47 -13.56
CA ARG A 84 3.43 4.58 -13.10
C ARG A 84 3.28 5.63 -12.01
N LEU A 85 4.29 5.75 -11.16
CA LEU A 85 4.29 6.65 -10.03
C LEU A 85 4.54 8.11 -10.42
N ALA A 86 5.36 8.38 -11.43
CA ALA A 86 5.50 9.72 -12.00
C ALA A 86 4.16 10.24 -12.54
N LEU A 87 3.40 9.38 -13.22
CA LEU A 87 2.06 9.71 -13.72
C LEU A 87 1.05 9.90 -12.59
N ALA A 88 1.09 9.03 -11.57
CA ALA A 88 0.22 9.13 -10.40
C ALA A 88 0.47 10.41 -9.59
N LEU A 89 1.74 10.81 -9.45
CA LEU A 89 2.12 12.07 -8.80
C LEU A 89 1.64 13.29 -9.59
N GLN A 90 1.81 13.30 -10.91
CA GLN A 90 1.30 14.39 -11.76
C GLN A 90 -0.23 14.50 -11.64
N THR A 91 -0.94 13.37 -11.67
CA THR A 91 -2.39 13.34 -11.52
C THR A 91 -2.83 13.85 -10.15
N ALA A 92 -2.14 13.46 -9.07
CA ALA A 92 -2.41 13.97 -7.73
C ALA A 92 -2.09 15.48 -7.63
N ALA A 93 -1.00 15.94 -8.23
CA ALA A 93 -0.56 17.33 -8.18
C ALA A 93 -1.43 18.27 -9.01
N GLN A 94 -2.08 17.78 -10.08
CA GLN A 94 -3.13 18.54 -10.79
C GLN A 94 -4.31 18.87 -9.87
N SER A 95 -4.66 17.95 -8.96
CA SER A 95 -5.75 18.16 -8.01
C SER A 95 -5.29 18.96 -6.78
N ASN A 96 -4.03 18.84 -6.37
CA ASN A 96 -3.45 19.58 -5.26
C ASN A 96 -2.01 20.05 -5.59
N PRO A 97 -1.85 21.29 -6.11
CA PRO A 97 -0.54 21.82 -6.50
C PRO A 97 0.47 21.95 -5.35
N GLU A 98 0.02 21.97 -4.08
CA GLU A 98 0.90 22.04 -2.91
C GLU A 98 1.84 20.84 -2.76
N ILE A 99 1.57 19.75 -3.49
CA ILE A 99 2.45 18.58 -3.55
C ILE A 99 3.85 18.97 -4.05
N TYR A 100 3.97 19.92 -4.98
CA TYR A 100 5.26 20.39 -5.48
C TYR A 100 6.06 21.20 -4.46
N ALA A 101 5.40 21.71 -3.41
CA ALA A 101 6.06 22.42 -2.30
C ALA A 101 6.49 21.47 -1.17
N CYS A 102 6.11 20.19 -1.22
CA CYS A 102 6.53 19.20 -0.25
C CYS A 102 7.98 18.77 -0.46
N SER A 103 8.64 18.29 0.61
CA SER A 103 10.02 17.81 0.51
C SER A 103 10.12 16.62 -0.46
N PRO A 104 11.10 16.60 -1.41
CA PRO A 104 11.26 15.51 -2.38
C PRO A 104 11.33 14.12 -1.72
N GLN A 105 11.96 14.05 -0.54
CA GLN A 105 12.08 12.83 0.25
C GLN A 105 10.72 12.28 0.68
N SER A 106 9.82 13.14 1.16
CA SER A 106 8.48 12.71 1.59
C SER A 106 7.63 12.24 0.41
N VAL A 107 7.77 12.89 -0.75
CA VAL A 107 7.10 12.47 -1.98
C VAL A 107 7.63 11.11 -2.45
N ALA A 108 8.96 10.93 -2.45
CA ALA A 108 9.59 9.65 -2.81
C ALA A 108 9.16 8.51 -1.87
N GLN A 109 9.01 8.76 -0.57
CA GLN A 109 8.49 7.79 0.39
C GLN A 109 7.03 7.40 0.10
N CYS A 110 6.16 8.39 -0.17
CA CYS A 110 4.76 8.12 -0.57
C CYS A 110 4.68 7.28 -1.84
N VAL A 111 5.55 7.59 -2.79
CA VAL A 111 5.69 6.86 -4.05
C VAL A 111 6.14 5.41 -3.80
N ALA A 112 7.17 5.20 -2.99
CA ALA A 112 7.67 3.87 -2.63
C ALA A 112 6.58 3.04 -1.93
N ASN A 113 5.84 3.62 -0.98
CA ASN A 113 4.73 2.94 -0.33
C ASN A 113 3.63 2.53 -1.32
N SER A 114 3.30 3.40 -2.26
CA SER A 114 2.31 3.11 -3.32
C SER A 114 2.75 1.95 -4.21
N ALA A 115 4.04 1.88 -4.55
CA ALA A 115 4.59 0.76 -5.32
C ALA A 115 4.52 -0.56 -4.55
N LEU A 116 4.92 -0.54 -3.28
CA LEU A 116 5.05 -1.74 -2.44
C LEU A 116 3.70 -2.31 -2.00
N THR A 117 2.69 -1.46 -1.90
CA THR A 117 1.30 -1.85 -1.61
C THR A 117 0.49 -2.07 -2.89
N GLU A 118 1.06 -1.71 -4.04
CA GLU A 118 0.38 -1.62 -5.34
C GLU A 118 -0.95 -0.86 -5.29
N LEU A 119 -1.02 0.19 -4.46
CA LEU A 119 -2.14 1.10 -4.38
C LEU A 119 -1.76 2.41 -5.06
N LEU A 120 -2.64 2.90 -5.93
CA LEU A 120 -2.35 4.09 -6.72
C LEU A 120 -2.89 5.37 -6.05
N PRO A 121 -2.04 6.40 -5.90
CA PRO A 121 -2.51 7.73 -5.54
C PRO A 121 -3.09 8.49 -6.73
N GLY A 122 -3.92 9.49 -6.45
CA GLY A 122 -4.48 10.39 -7.46
C GLY A 122 -5.75 9.88 -8.17
N GLY A 123 -6.24 10.70 -9.11
CA GLY A 123 -7.53 10.49 -9.78
C GLY A 123 -8.74 10.89 -8.92
N PRO A 124 -9.97 10.84 -9.49
CA PRO A 124 -11.19 11.22 -8.78
C PRO A 124 -11.55 10.24 -7.64
N LEU A 125 -11.12 8.98 -7.74
CA LEU A 125 -11.40 7.92 -6.76
C LEU A 125 -10.11 7.26 -6.29
N PRO A 126 -9.29 7.96 -5.48
CA PRO A 126 -7.97 7.47 -5.11
C PRO A 126 -8.03 6.27 -4.15
N GLN A 127 -7.13 5.30 -4.35
CA GLN A 127 -6.85 4.22 -3.38
C GLN A 127 -5.97 4.72 -2.22
N VAL A 128 -5.21 5.78 -2.47
CA VAL A 128 -4.34 6.46 -1.52
C VAL A 128 -4.56 7.97 -1.62
N TYR A 129 -4.78 8.60 -0.48
CA TYR A 129 -4.73 10.05 -0.37
C TYR A 129 -3.29 10.52 -0.13
N LEU A 130 -2.84 11.50 -0.91
CA LEU A 130 -1.60 12.22 -0.67
C LEU A 130 -1.94 13.56 -0.04
N ILE A 131 -1.61 13.73 1.24
CA ILE A 131 -2.04 14.88 2.02
C ILE A 131 -0.80 15.69 2.43
N PRO A 132 -0.60 16.89 1.87
CA PRO A 132 0.41 17.82 2.37
C PRO A 132 0.13 18.19 3.83
N ARG A 133 1.12 18.03 4.70
CA ARG A 133 1.05 18.43 6.11
C ARG A 133 2.30 19.22 6.48
N ARG A 134 2.18 20.21 7.36
CA ARG A 134 3.36 20.85 7.96
C ARG A 134 3.78 20.07 9.19
N ILE A 135 4.95 19.44 9.13
CA ILE A 135 5.55 18.71 10.25
C ILE A 135 6.84 19.45 10.62
N LYS A 136 6.92 19.96 11.86
CA LYS A 136 8.08 20.74 12.36
C LYS A 136 8.48 21.88 11.41
N GLY A 137 7.50 22.58 10.84
CA GLY A 137 7.71 23.70 9.92
C GLY A 137 7.94 23.32 8.45
N VAL A 138 8.24 22.05 8.16
CA VAL A 138 8.51 21.52 6.81
C VAL A 138 7.24 20.95 6.19
N GLN A 139 6.93 21.35 4.96
CA GLN A 139 5.81 20.78 4.20
C GLN A 139 6.21 19.36 3.74
N THR A 140 5.49 18.38 4.26
CA THR A 140 5.77 16.96 4.13
C THR A 140 4.53 16.29 3.55
N LEU A 141 4.71 15.48 2.52
CA LEU A 141 3.62 14.71 1.94
C LEU A 141 3.34 13.48 2.81
N THR A 142 2.09 13.30 3.21
CA THR A 142 1.65 12.13 3.99
C THR A 142 0.90 11.16 3.08
N TRP A 143 1.29 9.89 3.13
CA TRP A 143 0.62 8.79 2.45
C TRP A 143 -0.47 8.24 3.37
N MET A 144 -1.72 8.24 2.91
CA MET A 144 -2.85 7.72 3.70
C MET A 144 -3.70 6.76 2.87
N VAL A 145 -3.91 5.54 3.36
CA VAL A 145 -4.72 4.57 2.62
C VAL A 145 -6.20 4.97 2.66
N SER A 146 -6.86 4.92 1.51
CA SER A 146 -8.29 5.19 1.42
C SER A 146 -9.10 3.94 1.76
N HIS A 147 -10.39 4.11 2.04
CA HIS A 147 -11.31 2.98 2.20
C HIS A 147 -11.35 2.10 0.95
N ARG A 148 -11.18 2.68 -0.25
CA ARG A 148 -11.13 1.93 -1.52
C ARG A 148 -9.86 1.11 -1.62
N GLY A 149 -8.73 1.65 -1.17
CA GLY A 149 -7.48 0.89 -1.08
C GLY A 149 -7.62 -0.30 -0.12
N LEU A 150 -8.27 -0.10 1.04
CA LEU A 150 -8.56 -1.18 1.99
C LEU A 150 -9.50 -2.25 1.40
N VAL A 151 -10.56 -1.85 0.70
CA VAL A 151 -11.46 -2.78 0.01
C VAL A 151 -10.70 -3.58 -1.06
N GLN A 152 -9.87 -2.92 -1.88
CA GLN A 152 -9.09 -3.60 -2.91
C GLN A 152 -8.10 -4.60 -2.31
N MET A 153 -7.45 -4.26 -1.19
CA MET A 153 -6.58 -5.20 -0.48
C MET A 153 -7.37 -6.41 0.05
N ALA A 154 -8.55 -6.18 0.63
CA ALA A 154 -9.41 -7.28 1.07
C ALA A 154 -9.85 -8.19 -0.10
N GLU A 155 -10.19 -7.61 -1.25
CA GLU A 155 -10.55 -8.36 -2.46
C GLU A 155 -9.39 -9.21 -2.97
N ARG A 156 -8.17 -8.69 -2.95
CA ARG A 156 -6.94 -9.45 -3.28
C ARG A 156 -6.72 -10.62 -2.32
N SER A 157 -7.08 -10.45 -1.06
CA SER A 157 -7.11 -11.52 -0.05
C SER A 157 -8.34 -12.42 -0.15
N GLY A 158 -9.11 -12.35 -1.23
CA GLY A 158 -10.24 -13.26 -1.47
C GLY A 158 -11.54 -12.89 -0.74
N HIS A 159 -11.68 -11.66 -0.24
CA HIS A 159 -12.85 -11.24 0.53
C HIS A 159 -13.51 -9.99 -0.07
N LYS A 160 -14.84 -10.04 -0.25
CA LYS A 160 -15.65 -8.85 -0.53
C LYS A 160 -16.04 -8.20 0.79
N VAL A 161 -15.78 -6.90 0.93
CA VAL A 161 -16.10 -6.15 2.16
C VAL A 161 -17.16 -5.09 1.89
N ARG A 162 -18.19 -5.04 2.74
CA ARG A 162 -19.24 -4.02 2.68
C ARG A 162 -19.53 -3.47 4.07
N ALA A 163 -19.63 -2.15 4.18
CA ALA A 163 -20.13 -1.47 5.37
C ALA A 163 -21.58 -1.03 5.15
N THR A 164 -22.43 -1.17 6.17
CA THR A 164 -23.83 -0.76 6.14
C THR A 164 -24.18 -0.04 7.42
N ALA A 165 -24.74 1.16 7.29
CA ALA A 165 -25.21 1.96 8.40
C ALA A 165 -26.54 1.41 8.92
N VAL A 166 -26.75 1.54 10.22
CA VAL A 166 -27.96 1.12 10.93
C VAL A 166 -28.55 2.35 11.60
N ASP A 167 -29.79 2.64 11.30
CA ASP A 167 -30.61 3.68 11.89
C ASP A 167 -31.23 3.21 13.21
N ASP A 168 -31.59 4.15 14.10
CA ASP A 168 -32.25 3.83 15.37
C ASP A 168 -33.67 3.28 15.19
N ARG A 169 -34.31 3.57 14.06
CA ARG A 169 -35.65 3.08 13.70
C ARG A 169 -35.62 1.66 13.11
N ASP A 170 -34.47 1.17 12.65
CA ASP A 170 -34.34 -0.11 11.95
C ASP A 170 -34.63 -1.31 12.85
N GLY A 171 -35.17 -2.38 12.24
CA GLY A 171 -35.19 -3.70 12.87
C GLY A 171 -33.77 -4.25 12.86
N PHE A 172 -33.07 -4.21 13.99
CA PHE A 172 -31.66 -4.63 14.05
C PHE A 172 -31.35 -5.49 15.26
N LYS A 173 -30.93 -6.74 15.00
CA LYS A 173 -30.53 -7.71 16.01
C LYS A 173 -29.17 -8.30 15.65
N VAL A 174 -28.24 -8.20 16.60
CA VAL A 174 -26.92 -8.81 16.51
C VAL A 174 -26.77 -9.76 17.68
N THR A 175 -26.54 -11.03 17.37
CA THR A 175 -26.22 -12.06 18.34
C THR A 175 -24.72 -12.31 18.28
N LEU A 176 -24.02 -11.99 19.36
CA LEU A 176 -22.61 -12.31 19.54
C LEU A 176 -22.52 -13.52 20.49
N GLY A 177 -21.67 -14.50 20.18
CA GLY A 177 -21.55 -15.74 20.93
C GLY A 177 -20.90 -16.83 20.09
N LEU A 178 -21.08 -18.09 20.50
CA LEU A 178 -20.58 -19.25 19.74
C LEU A 178 -21.21 -19.34 18.34
N THR A 179 -22.48 -18.96 18.22
CA THR A 179 -23.20 -18.87 16.95
C THR A 179 -23.57 -17.42 16.74
N GLN A 180 -22.88 -16.77 15.81
CA GLN A 180 -23.11 -15.37 15.49
C GLN A 180 -24.27 -15.24 14.50
N SER A 181 -25.12 -14.23 14.68
CA SER A 181 -26.15 -13.89 13.71
C SER A 181 -26.33 -12.38 13.61
N LEU A 182 -26.69 -11.91 12.42
CA LEU A 182 -27.00 -10.51 12.14
C LEU A 182 -28.26 -10.44 11.29
N GLU A 183 -29.28 -9.76 11.83
CA GLU A 183 -30.54 -9.49 11.16
C GLU A 183 -30.70 -7.97 11.07
N HIS A 184 -30.95 -7.47 9.85
CA HIS A 184 -31.13 -6.05 9.60
C HIS A 184 -32.27 -5.81 8.60
N GLU A 185 -33.29 -5.09 9.05
CA GLU A 185 -34.45 -4.64 8.29
C GLU A 185 -34.44 -3.10 8.24
N PRO A 186 -33.88 -2.52 7.17
CA PRO A 186 -33.81 -1.07 7.01
C PRO A 186 -35.19 -0.47 6.82
N LYS A 187 -35.46 0.66 7.48
CA LYS A 187 -36.70 1.43 7.31
C LYS A 187 -36.48 2.74 6.58
N GLU A 188 -35.45 3.47 7.00
CA GLU A 188 -35.18 4.82 6.53
C GLU A 188 -33.70 4.99 6.20
N THR A 189 -33.38 6.07 5.48
CA THR A 189 -31.97 6.42 5.27
C THR A 189 -31.42 7.03 6.56
N PRO A 190 -30.31 6.51 7.11
CA PRO A 190 -29.76 7.03 8.35
C PRO A 190 -29.19 8.43 8.17
N GLU A 191 -29.49 9.29 9.14
CA GLU A 191 -28.82 10.58 9.34
C GLU A 191 -27.82 10.46 10.49
N TRP A 192 -26.96 11.47 10.64
CA TRP A 192 -25.97 11.42 11.72
C TRP A 192 -26.60 11.30 13.10
N GLN A 193 -27.74 11.96 13.34
CA GLN A 193 -28.45 11.98 14.61
C GLN A 193 -29.05 10.62 14.94
N THR A 194 -29.68 9.98 13.95
CA THR A 194 -30.38 8.69 14.09
C THR A 194 -29.46 7.47 13.91
N LEU A 195 -28.22 7.66 13.42
CA LEU A 195 -27.26 6.58 13.27
C LEU A 195 -27.03 5.85 14.60
N LYS A 196 -27.32 4.55 14.64
CA LYS A 196 -27.04 3.66 15.78
C LYS A 196 -25.60 3.12 15.71
N GLY A 197 -25.12 2.84 14.51
CA GLY A 197 -23.78 2.35 14.24
C GLY A 197 -23.67 1.83 12.82
N VAL A 198 -22.59 1.09 12.56
CA VAL A 198 -22.30 0.49 11.26
C VAL A 198 -21.86 -0.94 11.49
N TYR A 199 -22.40 -1.90 10.73
CA TYR A 199 -21.79 -3.22 10.64
C TYR A 199 -20.99 -3.32 9.34
N VAL A 200 -19.89 -4.07 9.42
CA VAL A 200 -19.05 -4.38 8.27
C VAL A 200 -19.10 -5.89 8.08
N VAL A 201 -19.37 -6.33 6.85
CA VAL A 201 -19.42 -7.76 6.47
C VAL A 201 -18.26 -8.05 5.55
N ALA A 202 -17.53 -9.13 5.81
CA ALA A 202 -16.56 -9.73 4.92
C ALA A 202 -17.12 -11.05 4.41
N THR A 203 -17.23 -11.19 3.09
CA THR A 203 -17.73 -12.40 2.44
C THR A 203 -16.60 -13.05 1.64
N PRO A 204 -16.22 -14.30 1.95
CA PRO A 204 -15.29 -15.06 1.12
C PRO A 204 -15.79 -15.15 -0.33
N ILE A 205 -14.94 -14.81 -1.29
CA ILE A 205 -15.29 -14.79 -2.71
C ILE A 205 -15.47 -16.20 -3.26
N ASP A 206 -14.71 -17.15 -2.73
CA ASP A 206 -14.74 -18.57 -3.10
C ASP A 206 -15.93 -19.33 -2.48
N GLY A 207 -16.64 -18.71 -1.53
CA GLY A 207 -17.74 -19.34 -0.80
C GLY A 207 -17.29 -20.44 0.17
N SER A 208 -15.99 -20.50 0.51
CA SER A 208 -15.43 -21.54 1.38
C SER A 208 -15.93 -21.48 2.82
N ALA A 209 -16.32 -20.30 3.28
CA ALA A 209 -16.82 -20.06 4.63
C ALA A 209 -18.02 -19.10 4.65
N ALA A 210 -18.74 -19.09 5.77
CA ALA A 210 -19.82 -18.14 6.00
C ALA A 210 -19.27 -16.70 6.09
N PRO A 211 -20.06 -15.68 5.72
CA PRO A 211 -19.67 -14.29 5.91
C PRO A 211 -19.40 -13.98 7.38
N GLU A 212 -18.28 -13.30 7.64
CA GLU A 212 -17.98 -12.75 8.96
C GLU A 212 -18.46 -11.30 9.02
N PHE A 213 -18.78 -10.81 10.23
CA PHE A 213 -19.17 -9.42 10.42
C PHE A 213 -18.62 -8.82 11.71
N MET A 214 -18.49 -7.50 11.71
CA MET A 214 -18.15 -6.72 12.88
C MET A 214 -19.13 -5.56 13.06
N TRP A 215 -19.72 -5.47 14.25
CA TRP A 215 -20.55 -4.32 14.64
C TRP A 215 -19.70 -3.21 15.25
N VAL A 216 -19.86 -1.98 14.74
CA VAL A 216 -19.18 -0.79 15.23
C VAL A 216 -20.23 0.25 15.64
N ALA A 217 -20.45 0.37 16.95
CA ALA A 217 -21.40 1.33 17.50
C ALA A 217 -21.00 2.79 17.19
N LYS A 218 -21.99 3.68 17.05
CA LYS A 218 -21.75 5.13 16.83
C LYS A 218 -20.83 5.75 17.87
N GLY A 219 -20.90 5.32 19.13
CA GLY A 219 -20.00 5.82 20.19
C GLY A 219 -18.52 5.56 19.89
N THR A 220 -18.19 4.43 19.25
CA THR A 220 -16.82 4.13 18.81
C THR A 220 -16.41 5.03 17.64
N ILE A 221 -17.29 5.19 16.66
CA ILE A 221 -17.08 6.08 15.49
C ILE A 221 -16.86 7.52 15.94
N GLU A 222 -17.66 8.00 16.89
CA GLU A 222 -17.58 9.35 17.44
C GLU A 222 -16.26 9.63 18.14
N LYS A 223 -15.71 8.64 18.86
CA LYS A 223 -14.36 8.75 19.45
C LYS A 223 -13.30 8.98 18.36
N ARG A 224 -13.40 8.30 17.21
CA ARG A 224 -12.47 8.48 16.09
C ARG A 224 -12.67 9.84 15.41
N ARG A 225 -13.93 10.26 15.22
CA ARG A 225 -14.24 11.59 14.70
C ARG A 225 -13.58 12.68 15.54
N LYS A 226 -13.71 12.61 16.87
CA LYS A 226 -13.11 13.59 17.80
C LYS A 226 -11.58 13.59 17.78
N ALA A 227 -10.94 12.44 17.54
CA ALA A 227 -9.49 12.34 17.42
C ALA A 227 -8.96 12.80 16.05
N SER A 228 -9.81 12.85 15.03
CA SER A 228 -9.44 13.25 13.68
C SER A 228 -9.23 14.77 13.58
N ALA A 229 -8.20 15.19 12.85
CA ALA A 229 -7.96 16.60 12.54
C ALA A 229 -9.13 17.27 11.78
N ALA A 230 -9.92 16.49 11.04
CA ALA A 230 -11.10 16.96 10.32
C ALA A 230 -12.41 16.72 11.09
N GLY A 231 -12.36 16.34 12.37
CA GLY A 231 -13.55 15.93 13.12
C GLY A 231 -14.68 16.97 13.17
N GLY A 232 -14.33 18.26 13.17
CA GLY A 232 -15.27 19.38 13.20
C GLY A 232 -15.48 20.11 11.87
N SER A 233 -14.89 19.63 10.76
CA SER A 233 -14.88 20.38 9.49
C SER A 233 -14.87 19.48 8.26
N GLY A 234 -15.24 20.05 7.11
CA GLY A 234 -15.15 19.35 5.83
C GLY A 234 -16.09 18.12 5.77
N PRO A 235 -15.62 16.95 5.32
CA PRO A 235 -16.47 15.79 5.06
C PRO A 235 -17.31 15.33 6.25
N TRP A 236 -16.84 15.51 7.48
CA TRP A 236 -17.62 15.15 8.68
C TRP A 236 -18.84 16.06 8.91
N ARG A 237 -18.83 17.28 8.38
CA ARG A 237 -19.98 18.19 8.44
C ARG A 237 -20.95 17.94 7.29
N ASP A 238 -20.41 17.77 6.08
CA ASP A 238 -21.22 17.72 4.87
C ASP A 238 -21.76 16.28 4.60
N TRP A 239 -21.00 15.25 4.99
CA TRP A 239 -21.31 13.83 4.73
C TRP A 239 -20.99 12.91 5.95
N PRO A 240 -21.59 13.16 7.13
CA PRO A 240 -21.22 12.48 8.37
C PRO A 240 -21.45 10.95 8.35
N VAL A 241 -22.49 10.48 7.68
CA VAL A 241 -22.82 9.04 7.61
C VAL A 241 -21.83 8.30 6.70
N GLU A 242 -21.44 8.90 5.58
CA GLU A 242 -20.39 8.34 4.71
C GLU A 242 -19.03 8.27 5.42
N MET A 243 -18.74 9.29 6.23
CA MET A 243 -17.55 9.27 7.08
C MET A 243 -17.63 8.18 8.17
N ALA A 244 -18.82 7.91 8.70
CA ALA A 244 -19.05 6.81 9.62
C ALA A 244 -18.80 5.45 8.97
N LEU A 245 -19.31 5.23 7.75
CA LEU A 245 -19.08 4.00 6.96
C LEU A 245 -17.59 3.78 6.70
N LYS A 246 -16.88 4.81 6.22
CA LYS A 246 -15.41 4.77 6.01
C LYS A 246 -14.67 4.43 7.30
N THR A 247 -15.07 5.04 8.41
CA THR A 247 -14.42 4.84 9.73
C THR A 247 -14.63 3.42 10.23
N ALA A 248 -15.86 2.90 10.14
CA ALA A 248 -16.18 1.55 10.58
C ALA A 248 -15.50 0.47 9.72
N LEU A 249 -15.44 0.68 8.39
CA LEU A 249 -14.73 -0.23 7.49
C LEU A 249 -13.24 -0.34 7.85
N ARG A 250 -12.57 0.81 8.04
CA ARG A 250 -11.17 0.85 8.48
C ARG A 250 -10.99 0.21 9.86
N TYR A 251 -11.88 0.51 10.80
CA TYR A 251 -11.89 -0.05 12.15
C TYR A 251 -11.95 -1.59 12.14
N ALA A 252 -12.81 -2.16 11.28
CA ALA A 252 -13.03 -3.59 11.20
C ALA A 252 -11.87 -4.33 10.53
N ILE A 253 -11.37 -3.81 9.40
CA ILE A 253 -10.22 -4.39 8.71
C ILE A 253 -8.97 -4.36 9.60
N ASN A 254 -8.72 -3.25 10.30
CA ASN A 254 -7.59 -3.14 11.24
C ASN A 254 -7.67 -4.09 12.43
N ARG A 255 -8.84 -4.67 12.71
CA ARG A 255 -9.08 -5.62 13.80
C ARG A 255 -9.23 -7.05 13.31
N GLY A 256 -8.84 -7.32 12.07
CA GLY A 256 -8.77 -8.69 11.55
C GLY A 256 -10.11 -9.25 11.10
N LEU A 257 -11.10 -8.41 10.73
CA LEU A 257 -12.32 -8.91 10.08
C LEU A 257 -12.02 -9.66 8.77
N VAL A 258 -10.89 -9.34 8.14
CA VAL A 258 -10.39 -10.09 6.98
C VAL A 258 -9.02 -10.65 7.38
N PRO A 259 -8.78 -11.97 7.21
CA PRO A 259 -7.46 -12.56 7.36
C PRO A 259 -6.60 -12.11 6.17
N ILE A 260 -6.02 -10.93 6.29
CA ILE A 260 -5.20 -10.38 5.22
C ILE A 260 -3.78 -10.89 5.42
N GLU A 261 -3.49 -12.03 4.79
CA GLU A 261 -2.12 -12.55 4.59
C GLU A 261 -1.35 -11.78 3.49
N ASP A 262 -1.79 -10.57 3.14
CA ASP A 262 -1.09 -9.71 2.20
C ASP A 262 -0.02 -8.88 2.93
N PRO A 263 1.29 -9.07 2.63
CA PRO A 263 2.35 -8.19 3.13
C PRO A 263 2.10 -6.71 2.80
N GLY A 264 1.35 -6.43 1.71
CA GLY A 264 0.92 -5.10 1.31
C GLY A 264 0.08 -4.39 2.36
N LEU A 265 -0.89 -5.06 3.00
CA LEU A 265 -1.73 -4.43 4.01
C LEU A 265 -0.94 -4.02 5.25
N LEU A 266 -0.16 -4.93 5.84
CA LEU A 266 0.59 -4.61 7.05
C LEU A 266 1.46 -3.37 6.81
N ARG A 267 2.07 -3.30 5.62
CA ARG A 267 2.85 -2.15 5.18
C ARG A 267 2.01 -0.90 4.95
N ALA A 268 0.85 -1.01 4.32
CA ALA A 268 -0.09 0.09 4.14
C ALA A 268 -0.49 0.68 5.50
N LEU A 269 -0.87 -0.17 6.45
CA LEU A 269 -1.22 0.25 7.80
C LEU A 269 -0.03 0.86 8.56
N GLN A 270 1.19 0.36 8.32
CA GLN A 270 2.43 0.94 8.85
C GLN A 270 2.67 2.36 8.32
N ALA A 271 2.56 2.54 7.01
CA ALA A 271 2.77 3.80 6.30
C ALA A 271 1.70 4.86 6.61
N ASP A 272 0.45 4.44 6.79
CA ASP A 272 -0.70 5.33 6.99
C ASP A 272 -0.59 6.19 8.26
N GLY A 273 0.13 5.70 9.29
CA GLY A 273 0.42 6.46 10.52
C GLY A 273 -0.80 6.87 11.38
N GLU A 274 -2.02 6.72 10.86
CA GLU A 274 -3.26 7.09 11.52
C GLU A 274 -3.66 6.00 12.53
N THR A 275 -3.60 6.35 13.82
CA THR A 275 -3.79 5.48 14.98
C THR A 275 -5.23 4.94 15.08
N ASP A 276 -5.53 3.86 14.37
CA ASP A 276 -6.64 2.94 14.71
C ASP A 276 -6.14 1.49 14.69
N ARG A 277 -4.90 1.28 15.15
CA ARG A 277 -4.36 -0.06 15.40
C ARG A 277 -4.87 -0.55 16.77
N PRO A 278 -5.19 -1.84 16.93
CA PRO A 278 -5.28 -2.42 18.27
C PRO A 278 -3.94 -2.19 18.98
N ALA A 279 -3.97 -1.79 20.25
CA ALA A 279 -2.76 -1.65 21.04
C ALA A 279 -2.12 -3.04 21.12
N VAL A 280 -0.98 -3.21 20.46
CA VAL A 280 -0.14 -4.39 20.67
C VAL A 280 0.64 -4.10 21.94
N GLU A 281 0.12 -4.55 23.08
CA GLU A 281 0.92 -4.65 24.30
C GLU A 281 1.92 -5.78 24.10
N THR A 282 3.11 -5.42 23.63
CA THR A 282 4.25 -6.35 23.64
C THR A 282 4.73 -6.49 25.09
N THR A 283 3.99 -7.22 25.93
CA THR A 283 4.55 -7.82 27.14
C THR A 283 5.39 -9.02 26.72
N ALA A 284 6.61 -8.74 26.26
CA ALA A 284 7.67 -9.73 26.24
C ALA A 284 8.04 -10.03 27.70
N THR A 285 7.28 -10.91 28.34
CA THR A 285 7.69 -11.50 29.61
C THR A 285 8.79 -12.49 29.28
N VAL A 286 10.04 -12.07 29.43
CA VAL A 286 11.17 -12.99 29.48
C VAL A 286 10.97 -13.85 30.73
N VAL A 287 10.33 -14.99 30.58
CA VAL A 287 10.31 -16.03 31.60
C VAL A 287 11.71 -16.63 31.60
N ALA A 288 12.55 -16.17 32.52
CA ALA A 288 13.82 -16.82 32.82
C ALA A 288 13.53 -18.24 33.33
N PRO A 289 14.17 -19.29 32.79
CA PRO A 289 13.95 -20.65 33.26
C PRO A 289 14.57 -20.80 34.65
N SER A 290 13.74 -20.77 35.69
CA SER A 290 14.13 -21.14 37.05
C SER A 290 13.93 -22.64 37.25
N HIS A 291 14.92 -23.43 36.86
CA HIS A 291 15.10 -24.77 37.43
C HIS A 291 16.29 -24.75 38.39
N ARG A 292 15.99 -24.63 39.69
CA ARG A 292 16.95 -24.95 40.77
C ARG A 292 17.07 -26.47 40.85
N VAL A 293 18.22 -27.01 40.43
CA VAL A 293 18.69 -28.31 40.91
C VAL A 293 19.53 -28.04 42.16
N SER A 294 19.10 -28.60 43.29
CA SER A 294 19.84 -28.53 44.55
C SER A 294 20.95 -29.57 44.54
N VAL A 295 22.20 -29.14 44.73
CA VAL A 295 23.29 -30.05 45.07
C VAL A 295 23.94 -29.54 46.35
N THR A 296 23.72 -30.28 47.43
CA THR A 296 24.43 -30.15 48.69
C THR A 296 25.69 -31.00 48.64
N SER A 297 26.86 -30.42 48.93
CA SER A 297 27.89 -31.01 49.83
C SER A 297 29.22 -30.27 49.69
N GLY A 298 29.84 -29.95 50.84
CA GLY A 298 31.28 -30.12 51.02
C GLY A 298 32.19 -28.92 50.75
N MET A 299 32.77 -28.40 51.84
CA MET A 299 33.82 -27.39 51.90
C MET A 299 35.16 -27.80 51.25
N ALA A 300 35.97 -26.75 50.98
CA ALA A 300 37.44 -26.67 50.99
C ALA A 300 38.17 -26.74 49.64
N GLY A 301 38.94 -25.67 49.34
CA GLY A 301 39.93 -25.65 48.27
C GLY A 301 40.34 -24.24 47.86
N LEU A 302 41.47 -23.76 48.39
CA LEU A 302 42.12 -22.49 48.06
C LEU A 302 42.75 -22.49 46.65
N THR A 303 42.96 -21.26 46.16
CA THR A 303 44.07 -20.79 45.30
C THR A 303 44.11 -21.14 43.81
N ALA A 304 44.17 -20.06 43.01
CA ALA A 304 45.14 -19.77 41.95
C ALA A 304 44.62 -19.62 40.50
N ALA A 305 45.21 -18.60 39.85
CA ALA A 305 45.52 -18.44 38.42
C ALA A 305 44.58 -17.61 37.52
N LEU A 306 45.15 -16.48 37.10
CA LEU A 306 44.95 -15.75 35.84
C LEU A 306 44.71 -16.68 34.64
N ALA A 307 43.66 -16.39 33.86
CA ALA A 307 43.68 -16.14 32.40
C ALA A 307 42.22 -16.00 31.88
N PRO A 308 41.92 -15.09 30.94
CA PRO A 308 40.61 -15.04 30.30
C PRO A 308 40.51 -16.12 29.19
N PRO A 309 39.49 -16.99 29.17
CA PRO A 309 39.33 -17.94 28.08
C PRO A 309 38.60 -17.32 26.89
N GLU A 310 39.12 -17.66 25.72
CA GLU A 310 38.62 -17.50 24.36
C GLU A 310 37.13 -17.81 24.18
N ALA A 311 36.52 -17.10 23.25
CA ALA A 311 35.14 -17.30 22.82
C ALA A 311 35.03 -18.54 21.90
N GLU A 312 34.33 -19.58 22.38
CA GLU A 312 33.82 -20.64 21.51
C GLU A 312 32.45 -20.24 20.90
N PRO A 313 32.16 -20.65 19.65
CA PRO A 313 30.95 -20.26 18.95
C PRO A 313 29.72 -21.03 19.46
N VAL A 314 28.73 -20.28 19.95
CA VAL A 314 27.42 -20.84 20.34
C VAL A 314 26.65 -21.29 19.10
N PRO A 315 26.07 -22.52 19.07
CA PRO A 315 25.31 -23.01 17.93
C PRO A 315 23.94 -22.30 17.82
N ALA A 316 23.54 -21.99 16.58
CA ALA A 316 22.24 -21.39 16.29
C ALA A 316 21.09 -22.37 16.61
N PRO A 317 19.94 -21.89 17.13
CA PRO A 317 18.80 -22.76 17.41
C PRO A 317 18.15 -23.23 16.10
N ALA A 318 18.04 -24.56 15.96
CA ALA A 318 17.30 -25.20 14.89
C ALA A 318 15.79 -24.91 15.03
N SER A 319 15.23 -24.16 14.08
CA SER A 319 13.77 -24.12 13.88
C SER A 319 13.36 -25.34 13.07
N GLU A 320 12.73 -26.31 13.71
CA GLU A 320 12.02 -27.39 13.02
C GLU A 320 10.82 -26.79 12.28
N ARG A 321 11.02 -26.43 11.01
CA ARG A 321 9.92 -26.13 10.09
C ARG A 321 9.36 -27.47 9.64
N VAL A 322 8.20 -27.88 10.16
CA VAL A 322 7.42 -28.96 9.54
C VAL A 322 6.90 -28.41 8.21
N THR A 323 7.68 -28.61 7.15
CA THR A 323 7.31 -28.23 5.79
C THR A 323 6.57 -29.39 5.13
N ASP A 324 5.31 -29.16 4.78
CA ASP A 324 4.47 -30.07 3.98
C ASP A 324 5.22 -30.54 2.71
N PRO A 325 5.28 -31.86 2.42
CA PRO A 325 6.01 -32.42 1.28
C PRO A 325 5.57 -31.86 -0.07
N VAL A 326 4.28 -31.49 -0.24
CA VAL A 326 3.78 -30.86 -1.47
C VAL A 326 4.36 -29.46 -1.64
N THR A 327 4.60 -28.76 -0.53
CA THR A 327 5.20 -27.43 -0.52
C THR A 327 6.68 -27.48 -0.85
N LEU A 328 7.41 -28.45 -0.30
CA LEU A 328 8.82 -28.68 -0.65
C LEU A 328 8.99 -29.02 -2.13
N TYR A 329 8.15 -29.91 -2.65
CA TYR A 329 8.23 -30.34 -4.05
C TYR A 329 7.88 -29.22 -5.03
N ALA A 330 6.87 -28.40 -4.71
CA ALA A 330 6.51 -27.25 -5.53
C ALA A 330 7.63 -26.20 -5.61
N VAL A 331 8.38 -26.00 -4.51
CA VAL A 331 9.54 -25.11 -4.49
C VAL A 331 10.72 -25.71 -5.26
N GLN A 332 10.94 -27.02 -5.18
CA GLN A 332 12.04 -27.68 -5.90
C GLN A 332 11.85 -27.75 -7.42
N HIS A 333 10.60 -27.77 -7.90
CA HIS A 333 10.27 -27.94 -9.32
C HIS A 333 9.59 -26.71 -9.94
N ASP A 334 9.66 -25.55 -9.27
CA ASP A 334 9.07 -24.27 -9.70
C ASP A 334 7.61 -24.39 -10.19
N LEU A 335 6.79 -25.13 -9.44
CA LEU A 335 5.38 -25.32 -9.78
C LEU A 335 4.58 -24.04 -9.56
N ASP A 336 3.78 -23.66 -10.54
CA ASP A 336 2.84 -22.55 -10.41
C ASP A 336 1.67 -22.90 -9.46
N HIS A 337 0.85 -21.89 -9.12
CA HIS A 337 -0.27 -22.06 -8.20
C HIS A 337 -1.29 -23.11 -8.67
N SER A 338 -1.51 -23.21 -9.99
CA SER A 338 -2.46 -24.16 -10.59
C SER A 338 -1.92 -25.60 -10.51
N GLN A 339 -0.64 -25.78 -10.84
CA GLN A 339 0.07 -27.06 -10.78
C GLN A 339 0.18 -27.57 -9.34
N ARG A 340 0.46 -26.68 -8.38
CA ARG A 340 0.50 -27.02 -6.94
C ARG A 340 -0.87 -27.43 -6.42
N ALA A 341 -1.94 -26.73 -6.81
CA ALA A 341 -3.32 -27.08 -6.44
C ALA A 341 -3.74 -28.43 -7.05
N SER A 342 -3.36 -28.70 -8.30
CA SER A 342 -3.58 -29.98 -8.99
C SER A 342 -2.88 -31.14 -8.29
N LEU A 343 -1.61 -30.95 -7.88
CA LEU A 343 -0.85 -31.95 -7.13
C LEU A 343 -1.47 -32.24 -5.75
N ARG A 344 -1.89 -31.20 -5.02
CA ARG A 344 -2.64 -31.37 -3.75
C ARG A 344 -3.93 -32.16 -3.96
N GLY A 345 -4.65 -31.90 -5.04
CA GLY A 345 -5.88 -32.62 -5.39
C GLY A 345 -5.64 -34.10 -5.66
N LYS A 346 -4.56 -34.44 -6.38
CA LYS A 346 -4.16 -35.84 -6.63
C LYS A 346 -3.78 -36.58 -5.36
N VAL A 347 -2.94 -35.97 -4.51
CA VAL A 347 -2.54 -36.55 -3.22
C VAL A 347 -3.76 -36.82 -2.34
N ALA A 348 -4.64 -35.83 -2.17
CA ALA A 348 -5.87 -35.99 -1.38
C ALA A 348 -6.82 -37.05 -1.96
N SER A 349 -6.82 -37.27 -3.28
CA SER A 349 -7.61 -38.33 -3.91
C SER A 349 -7.06 -39.72 -3.64
N LEU A 350 -5.73 -39.86 -3.55
CA LEU A 350 -5.04 -41.12 -3.27
C LEU A 350 -5.11 -41.50 -1.78
N GLU A 351 -5.08 -40.50 -0.89
CA GLU A 351 -5.33 -40.70 0.54
C GLU A 351 -6.78 -41.18 0.78
N ARG A 352 -7.76 -40.60 0.05
CA ARG A 352 -9.15 -41.05 0.10
C ARG A 352 -9.37 -42.47 -0.43
N SER A 353 -8.48 -42.96 -1.30
CA SER A 353 -8.52 -44.35 -1.78
C SER A 353 -7.73 -45.33 -0.90
N GLY A 354 -7.23 -44.88 0.26
CA GLY A 354 -6.62 -45.72 1.29
C GLY A 354 -5.09 -45.80 1.27
N HIS A 355 -4.42 -44.96 0.48
CA HIS A 355 -2.95 -44.91 0.46
C HIS A 355 -2.41 -44.08 1.63
N SER A 356 -1.26 -44.47 2.17
CA SER A 356 -0.53 -43.68 3.17
C SER A 356 -0.14 -42.30 2.58
N PRO A 357 -0.08 -41.22 3.38
CA PRO A 357 0.34 -39.90 2.90
C PRO A 357 1.68 -39.89 2.14
N ALA A 358 2.63 -40.74 2.55
CA ALA A 358 3.91 -40.87 1.86
C ALA A 358 3.78 -41.55 0.48
N ASP A 359 2.97 -42.61 0.39
CA ASP A 359 2.74 -43.36 -0.85
C ASP A 359 1.89 -42.54 -1.83
N ALA A 360 0.86 -41.87 -1.32
CA ALA A 360 0.01 -40.95 -2.09
C ALA A 360 0.84 -39.83 -2.72
N PHE A 361 1.81 -39.28 -1.98
CA PHE A 361 2.73 -38.27 -2.50
C PHE A 361 3.69 -38.82 -3.56
N GLN A 362 4.29 -40.00 -3.35
CA GLN A 362 5.16 -40.63 -4.34
C GLN A 362 4.41 -41.00 -5.63
N MET A 363 3.19 -41.51 -5.52
CA MET A 363 2.34 -41.84 -6.67
C MET A 363 1.82 -40.61 -7.41
N ALA A 364 1.64 -39.48 -6.73
CA ALA A 364 1.20 -38.23 -7.35
C ALA A 364 2.33 -37.46 -8.05
N THR A 365 3.59 -37.75 -7.69
CA THR A 365 4.80 -37.10 -8.22
C THR A 365 5.59 -37.96 -9.22
N SER A 366 5.27 -39.25 -9.32
CA SER A 366 5.66 -40.15 -10.41
C SER A 366 4.79 -39.92 -11.64
#